data_AF-A0A1I4LFL2-F1
#
_entry.id   AF-A0A1I4LFL2-F1
#
_cell.length_a   1.000
_cell.length_b   1.000
_cell.length_c   1.000
_cell.angle_alpha   90.00
_cell.angle_beta   90.00
_cell.angle_gamma   90.00
#
_symmetry.space_group_name_H-M   'P 1'
#
loop_
_entity.id
_entity.type
_entity.pdbx_description
1 polymer ?
#
loop_
_entity_poly.entity_id
_entity_poly.type
_entity_poly.pdbx_seq_one_letter_code
_entity_poly.pdbx_strand_id
1 'polypeptide(L)'
;MDKLIAELEELTKQGLLELGSMDYEQVVEFMERRTLIVDELLEHIPSLREKIIYKGRIQAVLSHDHAFIAKMMEHKDEASLQLAKLDKGRTQRNAYDMDSAYDVGSVLFDKKK
;
A
#
# COMPACT_ATOMS: atom_id res chain seq x y z
N MET A 1 9.30 24.67 16.11
CA MET A 1 7.90 24.21 15.96
C MET A 1 7.18 24.82 14.76
N ASP A 2 7.04 26.15 14.62
CA ASP A 2 6.26 26.75 13.51
C ASP A 2 6.69 26.30 12.11
N LYS A 3 8.01 26.30 11.86
CA LYS A 3 8.61 25.82 10.61
C LYS A 3 8.22 24.37 10.30
N LEU A 4 8.33 23.47 11.28
CA LEU A 4 7.98 22.05 11.12
C LEU A 4 6.50 21.87 10.79
N ILE A 5 5.63 22.67 11.41
CA ILE A 5 4.19 22.62 11.11
C ILE A 5 3.91 23.15 9.70
N ALA A 6 4.56 24.24 9.28
CA ALA A 6 4.42 24.77 7.93
C ALA A 6 4.92 23.75 6.88
N GLU A 7 6.03 23.07 7.17
CA GLU A 7 6.57 22.02 6.31
C GLU A 7 5.63 20.81 6.22
N LEU A 8 5.07 20.38 7.35
CA LEU A 8 4.08 19.31 7.39
C LEU A 8 2.81 19.66 6.61
N GLU A 9 2.33 20.90 6.73
CA GLU A 9 1.17 21.39 5.98
C GLU A 9 1.44 21.42 4.48
N GLU A 10 2.61 21.91 4.06
CA GLU A 10 2.97 21.99 2.65
C GLU A 10 3.16 20.60 2.05
N LEU A 11 3.86 19.71 2.76
CA LEU A 11 4.01 18.32 2.36
C LEU A 11 2.63 17.66 2.20
N THR A 12 1.72 17.87 3.17
CA THR A 12 0.36 17.30 3.10
C THR A 12 -0.42 17.83 1.89
N LYS A 13 -0.34 19.13 1.61
CA LYS A 13 -1.00 19.73 0.43
C LYS A 13 -0.44 19.16 -0.87
N GLN A 14 0.87 19.11 -1.00
CA GLN A 14 1.52 18.54 -2.18
C GLN A 14 1.13 17.07 -2.36
N GLY A 15 1.20 16.30 -1.27
CA GLY A 15 0.80 14.89 -1.26
C GLY A 15 -0.63 14.71 -1.76
N LEU A 16 -1.58 15.53 -1.31
CA LEU A 16 -2.98 15.46 -1.76
C LEU A 16 -3.16 15.77 -3.25
N LEU A 17 -2.39 16.70 -3.80
CA LEU A 17 -2.46 17.05 -5.23
C LEU A 17 -1.96 15.91 -6.11
N GLU A 18 -0.92 15.22 -5.65
CA GLU A 18 -0.24 14.16 -6.41
C GLU A 18 -0.81 12.76 -6.12
N LEU A 19 -1.59 12.60 -5.04
CA LEU A 19 -2.04 11.31 -4.48
C LEU A 19 -2.69 10.38 -5.51
N GLY A 20 -3.50 10.95 -6.42
CA GLY A 20 -4.20 10.17 -7.44
C GLY A 20 -3.26 9.46 -8.42
N SER A 21 -2.09 10.03 -8.68
CA SER A 21 -1.07 9.50 -9.58
C SER A 21 0.07 8.77 -8.87
N MET A 22 0.13 8.78 -7.54
CA MET A 22 1.20 8.13 -6.80
C MET A 22 1.11 6.61 -6.91
N ASP A 23 2.20 5.99 -7.33
CA ASP A 23 2.40 4.55 -7.19
C ASP A 23 2.73 4.17 -5.74
N TYR A 24 2.90 2.87 -5.50
CA TYR A 24 3.19 2.35 -4.16
C TYR A 24 4.49 2.93 -3.57
N GLU A 25 5.57 2.99 -4.35
CA GLU A 25 6.87 3.46 -3.87
C GLU A 25 6.80 4.95 -3.50
N GLN A 26 6.14 5.74 -4.33
CA GLN A 26 5.92 7.17 -4.09
C GLN A 26 5.07 7.44 -2.84
N VAL A 27 4.02 6.63 -2.61
CA VAL A 27 3.23 6.73 -1.37
C VAL A 27 4.09 6.38 -0.14
N VAL A 28 4.96 5.37 -0.23
CA VAL A 28 5.86 5.00 0.87
C VAL A 28 6.86 6.12 1.15
N GLU A 29 7.55 6.64 0.14
CA GLU A 29 8.50 7.75 0.29
C GLU A 29 7.83 8.99 0.90
N PHE A 30 6.62 9.32 0.44
CA PHE A 30 5.82 10.40 1.01
C PHE A 30 5.56 10.19 2.51
N MET A 31 5.13 8.98 2.90
CA MET A 31 4.83 8.66 4.30
C MET A 31 6.08 8.66 5.19
N GLU A 32 7.23 8.23 4.66
CA GLU A 32 8.51 8.32 5.37
C GLU A 32 8.90 9.77 5.64
N ARG A 33 8.84 10.63 4.61
CA ARG A 33 9.11 12.07 4.76
C ARG A 33 8.17 12.74 5.76
N ARG A 34 6.88 12.39 5.72
CA ARG A 34 5.89 12.88 6.68
C ARG A 34 6.21 12.42 8.11
N THR A 35 6.63 11.17 8.27
CA THR A 35 7.00 10.59 9.57
C THR A 35 8.18 11.32 10.19
N LEU A 36 9.23 11.62 9.41
CA LEU A 36 10.40 12.36 9.92
C LEU A 36 10.01 13.72 10.54
N ILE A 37 9.14 14.49 9.87
CA ILE A 37 8.68 15.78 10.40
C ILE A 37 7.84 15.60 11.67
N VAL A 38 7.00 14.55 11.71
CA VAL A 38 6.18 14.23 12.90
C VAL A 38 7.06 13.81 14.07
N ASP A 39 8.09 13.01 13.83
CA ASP A 39 9.03 12.58 14.86
C ASP A 39 9.78 13.78 15.46
N GLU A 40 10.28 14.69 14.62
CA GLU A 40 10.87 15.95 15.07
C GLU A 40 9.88 16.82 15.86
N LEU A 41 8.60 16.82 15.49
CA LEU A 41 7.55 17.52 16.25
C LEU A 41 7.29 16.88 17.62
N LEU A 42 7.40 15.56 17.74
CA LEU A 42 7.20 14.82 18.99
C LEU A 42 8.33 15.05 20.00
N GLU A 43 9.55 15.34 19.53
CA GLU A 43 10.67 15.71 20.40
C GLU A 43 10.48 17.08 21.08
N HIS A 44 9.59 17.93 20.53
CA HIS A 44 9.29 19.22 21.09
C HIS A 44 8.13 19.15 22.11
N ILE A 45 8.36 19.71 23.31
CA ILE A 45 7.32 19.92 24.32
C ILE A 45 6.72 21.32 24.14
N PRO A 46 5.52 21.48 23.55
CA PRO A 46 4.95 22.80 23.30
C PRO A 46 4.43 23.46 24.57
N SER A 47 4.65 24.77 24.67
CA SER A 47 4.03 25.63 25.66
C SER A 47 2.49 25.71 25.46
N LEU A 48 1.76 26.17 26.49
CA LEU A 48 0.31 26.35 26.38
C LEU A 48 -0.08 27.29 25.22
N ARG A 49 0.70 28.36 25.02
CA ARG A 49 0.48 29.32 23.93
C ARG A 49 0.64 28.65 22.57
N GLU A 50 1.69 27.85 22.39
CA GLU A 50 1.94 27.13 21.14
C GLU A 50 0.85 26.09 20.86
N LYS A 51 0.38 25.37 21.88
CA LYS A 51 -0.76 24.45 21.73
C LYS A 51 -2.00 25.16 21.18
N ILE A 52 -2.30 26.37 21.68
CA ILE A 52 -3.45 27.15 21.19
C ILE A 52 -3.24 27.59 19.73
N ILE A 53 -2.04 28.06 19.39
CA ILE A 53 -1.70 28.54 18.03
C ILE A 53 -1.75 27.39 17.01
N TYR A 54 -1.21 26.22 17.36
CA TYR A 54 -0.96 25.15 16.40
C TYR A 54 -2.04 24.08 16.34
N LYS A 55 -2.93 23.99 17.35
CA LYS A 55 -3.97 22.95 17.40
C LYS A 55 -4.82 22.91 16.13
N GLY A 56 -5.31 24.06 15.66
CA GLY A 56 -6.15 24.11 14.46
C GLY A 56 -5.41 23.65 13.19
N ARG A 57 -4.13 24.01 13.07
CA ARG A 57 -3.26 23.64 11.96
C ARG A 57 -3.00 22.13 11.92
N ILE A 58 -2.64 21.55 13.07
CA ILE A 58 -2.45 20.11 13.21
C ILE A 58 -3.76 19.35 12.92
N GLN A 59 -4.89 19.85 13.42
CA GLN A 59 -6.19 19.23 13.12
C GLN A 59 -6.54 19.26 11.63
N ALA A 60 -6.21 20.35 10.93
CA ALA A 60 -6.40 20.43 9.49
C ALA A 60 -5.55 19.39 8.75
N VAL A 61 -4.27 19.25 9.09
CA VAL A 61 -3.40 18.20 8.54
C VAL A 61 -4.00 16.80 8.77
N LEU A 62 -4.35 16.48 10.01
CA LEU A 62 -4.92 15.17 10.38
C LEU A 62 -6.24 14.87 9.67
N SER A 63 -7.01 15.91 9.34
CA SER A 63 -8.28 15.73 8.62
C SER A 63 -8.09 15.12 7.23
N HIS A 64 -6.88 15.19 6.65
CA HIS A 64 -6.56 14.65 5.34
C HIS A 64 -6.05 13.19 5.37
N ASP A 65 -5.73 12.64 6.53
CA ASP A 65 -5.10 11.32 6.67
C ASP A 65 -5.93 10.18 6.07
N HIS A 66 -7.27 10.33 6.08
CA HIS A 66 -8.17 9.35 5.47
C HIS A 66 -7.92 9.14 3.98
N ALA A 67 -7.51 10.19 3.24
CA ALA A 67 -7.23 10.09 1.81
C ALA A 67 -5.98 9.22 1.56
N PHE A 68 -4.92 9.44 2.33
CA PHE A 68 -3.68 8.66 2.23
C PHE A 68 -3.90 7.20 2.65
N ILE A 69 -4.70 6.96 3.70
CA ILE A 69 -5.09 5.60 4.10
C ILE A 69 -5.86 4.90 2.97
N ALA A 70 -6.81 5.58 2.34
CA ALA A 70 -7.56 5.03 1.22
C ALA A 70 -6.64 4.64 0.06
N LYS A 71 -5.64 5.49 -0.28
CA LYS A 71 -4.67 5.18 -1.33
C LYS A 71 -3.80 3.96 -1.00
N MET A 72 -3.35 3.84 0.25
CA MET A 72 -2.60 2.66 0.70
C MET A 72 -3.45 1.38 0.63
N MET A 73 -4.75 1.48 0.96
CA MET A 73 -5.68 0.36 0.85
C MET A 73 -5.91 -0.06 -0.60
N GLU A 74 -6.06 0.91 -1.52
CA GLU A 74 -6.17 0.65 -2.96
C GLU A 74 -4.98 -0.19 -3.47
N HIS A 75 -3.75 0.26 -3.19
CA HIS A 75 -2.52 -0.47 -3.57
C HIS A 75 -2.47 -1.88 -2.97
N LYS A 76 -2.89 -2.05 -1.71
CA LYS A 76 -2.95 -3.35 -1.04
C LYS A 76 -3.96 -4.29 -1.71
N ASP A 77 -5.13 -3.78 -2.07
CA ASP A 77 -6.19 -4.56 -2.69
C ASP A 77 -5.78 -4.99 -4.10
N GLU A 78 -5.15 -4.10 -4.87
CA GLU A 78 -4.58 -4.43 -6.18
C GLU A 78 -3.55 -5.55 -6.11
N ALA A 79 -2.59 -5.45 -5.19
CA ALA A 79 -1.57 -6.49 -4.99
C ALA A 79 -2.22 -7.83 -4.60
N SER A 80 -3.22 -7.81 -3.72
CA SER A 80 -3.95 -9.00 -3.28
C SER A 80 -4.69 -9.67 -4.44
N LEU A 81 -5.32 -8.88 -5.32
CA LEU A 81 -5.98 -9.37 -6.52
C LEU A 81 -5.00 -9.99 -7.52
N GLN A 82 -3.82 -9.40 -7.70
CA GLN A 82 -2.78 -9.95 -8.57
C GLN A 82 -2.26 -11.29 -8.05
N LEU A 83 -1.99 -11.41 -6.74
CA LEU A 83 -1.58 -12.67 -6.11
C LEU A 83 -2.64 -13.76 -6.29
N ALA A 84 -3.90 -13.45 -6.04
CA ALA A 84 -5.01 -14.40 -6.23
C ALA A 84 -5.13 -14.88 -7.69
N LYS A 85 -4.83 -14.03 -8.67
CA LYS A 85 -4.78 -14.43 -10.10
C LYS A 85 -3.62 -15.39 -10.37
N LEU A 86 -2.45 -15.15 -9.80
CA LEU A 86 -1.30 -16.04 -9.94
C LEU A 86 -1.56 -17.44 -9.36
N ASP A 87 -2.18 -17.50 -8.18
CA ASP A 87 -2.53 -18.78 -7.55
C ASP A 87 -3.54 -19.56 -8.38
N LYS A 88 -4.58 -18.90 -8.90
CA LYS A 88 -5.54 -19.53 -9.83
C LYS A 88 -4.86 -20.04 -11.11
N GLY A 89 -3.95 -19.25 -11.69
CA GLY A 89 -3.21 -19.66 -12.89
C GLY A 89 -2.29 -20.87 -12.63
N ARG A 90 -1.65 -20.95 -11.46
CA ARG A 90 -0.86 -22.12 -11.05
C ARG A 90 -1.73 -23.36 -10.88
N THR A 91 -2.86 -23.23 -10.19
CA THR A 91 -3.81 -24.35 -10.01
C THR A 91 -4.37 -24.84 -11.35
N GLN A 92 -4.68 -23.94 -12.29
CA GLN A 92 -5.13 -24.31 -13.62
C GLN A 92 -4.03 -25.03 -14.42
N ARG A 93 -2.79 -24.54 -14.44
CA ARG A 93 -1.68 -25.24 -15.10
C ARG A 93 -1.46 -26.63 -14.54
N ASN A 94 -1.43 -26.78 -13.21
CA ASN A 94 -1.26 -28.08 -12.56
C ASN A 94 -2.40 -29.06 -12.90
N ALA A 95 -3.64 -28.59 -13.06
CA ALA A 95 -4.76 -29.43 -13.46
C ALA A 95 -4.64 -29.95 -14.90
N TYR A 96 -4.21 -29.11 -15.84
CA TYR A 96 -3.96 -29.52 -17.23
C TYR A 96 -2.72 -30.43 -17.35
N ASP A 97 -1.66 -30.17 -16.56
CA ASP A 97 -0.48 -31.02 -16.54
C ASP A 97 -0.77 -32.40 -15.91
N MET A 98 -1.69 -32.50 -14.93
CA MET A 98 -2.11 -33.79 -14.35
C MET A 98 -2.97 -34.65 -15.30
N ASP A 99 -3.86 -34.04 -16.09
CA ASP A 99 -4.63 -34.79 -17.12
C ASP A 99 -3.73 -35.34 -18.24
N SER A 100 -2.55 -34.73 -18.47
CA SER A 100 -1.56 -35.23 -19.43
C SER A 100 -0.62 -36.32 -18.87
N ALA A 101 -0.57 -36.49 -17.54
CA ALA A 101 0.29 -37.47 -16.89
C ALA A 101 -0.43 -38.78 -16.51
N TYR A 102 -1.77 -38.84 -16.61
CA TYR A 102 -2.58 -39.99 -16.24
C TYR A 102 -3.19 -40.79 -17.43
N ASP A 103 -2.84 -40.46 -18.68
CA ASP A 103 -3.26 -41.24 -19.86
C ASP A 103 -2.08 -41.88 -20.62
N VAL A 104 -1.27 -42.69 -19.93
CA VAL A 104 -0.53 -43.80 -20.59
C VAL A 104 -0.64 -45.07 -19.74
N GLY A 105 -1.83 -45.35 -19.23
CA GLY A 105 -2.27 -46.69 -18.88
C GLY A 105 -2.69 -47.47 -20.12
N SER A 106 -1.94 -47.33 -21.24
CA SER A 106 -2.20 -48.04 -22.48
C SER A 106 -2.09 -49.54 -22.23
N VAL A 107 -3.26 -50.13 -22.03
CA VAL A 107 -3.54 -51.54 -21.91
C VAL A 107 -2.97 -52.26 -23.14
N LEU A 108 -1.75 -52.78 -23.02
CA LEU A 108 -1.21 -53.75 -23.98
C LEU A 108 -1.78 -55.12 -23.63
N PHE A 109 -2.97 -55.39 -24.17
CA PHE A 109 -3.48 -56.76 -24.31
C PHE A 109 -2.52 -57.54 -25.22
N ASP A 110 -1.74 -58.45 -24.64
CA ASP A 110 -1.07 -59.48 -25.41
C ASP A 110 -2.12 -60.51 -25.87
N LYS A 111 -2.38 -60.56 -27.18
CA LYS A 111 -3.18 -61.58 -27.84
C LYS A 111 -2.36 -62.25 -28.94
N LYS A 112 -2.10 -63.54 -28.71
CA LYS A 112 -1.82 -64.66 -29.65
C LYS A 112 -0.38 -64.69 -30.20
N LYS A 113 0.30 -65.84 -30.21
CA LYS A 113 -0.16 -67.16 -30.69
C LYS A 113 0.65 -68.30 -30.09
#